data_AF-A0A7C3H6L4-F1
#
_entry.id   AF-A0A7C3H6L4-F1
#
_cell.length_a   1.000
_cell.length_b   1.000
_cell.length_c   1.000
_cell.angle_alpha   90.00
_cell.angle_beta   90.00
_cell.angle_gamma   90.00
#
_symmetry.space_group_name_H-M   'P 1'
#
loop_
_entity.id
_entity.type
_entity.pdbx_description
1 polymer ?
#
loop_
_entity_poly.entity_id
_entity_poly.type
_entity_poly.pdbx_seq_one_letter_code
_entity_poly.pdbx_strand_id
1 'polypeptide(L)'
;KLSEIQVKAILEMRLRRLTGLAIEKIETELAELLKLIAELEGILKSEDKINIIIREELVEMGDKFSIPRRTEIVDDYDDIDIEDLIPNEPMVVTITHRGYIKRVPVKQYEKQHRGGKGKTAVTTYDDDFIESFFTSNTHDTLMFVTDRGQLYWLKVYRIPEGSRTAKGKAVVNLINLQKDEKIMAIIPTTDFEDDKGLVFFTKNGIVKRTNLSEYSNIRSNGVRAINLDEVDEIVSASIVKPDTKWLFVATKKGLCIRFKVEDAREIGRVARGVTAIKFKIDGDYVCGAITIEDEEDELLMLSEKGLGKRTSAAEYREQNRAGKGVISMKLTSKTGDVVGVVAVEEDKDLMCLTSVGKMIRVDMETIRKAGRNTSGVKVVTVEKKDIVVSMAKCQKEEKPEDENSESEDETTPSDTDNKLGLE
;
A
#
# COMPACT_ATOMS: atom_id res chain seq x y z
N LYS A 1 74.19 10.24 -38.79
CA LYS A 1 75.33 10.41 -37.85
C LYS A 1 75.27 9.24 -36.88
N LEU A 2 76.35 8.47 -36.73
CA LEU A 2 76.41 7.34 -35.79
C LEU A 2 76.78 7.85 -34.40
N SER A 3 76.28 7.19 -33.35
CA SER A 3 76.73 7.44 -31.97
C SER A 3 78.06 6.75 -31.68
N GLU A 4 78.80 7.21 -30.67
CA GLU A 4 80.07 6.58 -30.27
C GLU A 4 79.90 5.08 -29.91
N ILE A 5 78.77 4.72 -29.30
CA ILE A 5 78.42 3.33 -28.97
C ILE A 5 78.20 2.50 -30.24
N GLN A 6 77.49 3.05 -31.23
CA GLN A 6 77.29 2.38 -32.52
C GLN A 6 78.62 2.18 -33.27
N VAL A 7 79.50 3.18 -33.24
CA VAL A 7 80.84 3.09 -33.86
C VAL A 7 81.67 1.99 -33.19
N LYS A 8 81.68 1.91 -31.86
CA LYS A 8 82.38 0.84 -31.14
C LYS A 8 81.81 -0.55 -31.45
N ALA A 9 80.48 -0.68 -31.50
CA ALA A 9 79.82 -1.95 -31.83
C ALA A 9 80.14 -2.43 -33.26
N ILE A 10 80.27 -1.51 -34.22
CA ILE A 10 80.69 -1.83 -35.60
C ILE A 10 82.16 -2.30 -35.62
N LEU A 11 83.05 -1.63 -34.89
CA LEU A 11 84.46 -2.03 -34.80
C LEU A 11 84.67 -3.40 -34.16
N GLU A 12 83.78 -3.80 -33.24
CA GLU A 12 83.80 -5.11 -32.58
C GLU A 12 83.13 -6.24 -33.41
N MET A 13 82.60 -5.94 -34.60
CA MET A 13 81.98 -6.95 -35.46
C MET A 13 83.00 -7.99 -35.96
N ARG A 14 82.69 -9.27 -35.76
CA ARG A 14 83.48 -10.40 -36.28
C ARG A 14 83.02 -10.78 -37.68
N LEU A 15 83.96 -11.08 -38.60
CA LEU A 15 83.69 -11.45 -40.00
C LEU A 15 82.64 -12.58 -40.17
N ARG A 16 82.54 -13.52 -39.24
CA ARG A 16 81.53 -14.60 -39.23
C ARG A 16 80.07 -14.08 -39.15
N ARG A 17 79.85 -12.84 -38.71
CA ARG A 17 78.52 -12.20 -38.61
C ARG A 17 78.05 -11.57 -39.93
N LEU A 18 78.88 -11.55 -40.97
CA LEU A 18 78.54 -11.01 -42.29
C LEU A 18 78.00 -12.09 -43.26
N THR A 19 77.65 -13.28 -42.76
CA THR A 19 77.00 -14.32 -43.56
C THR A 19 75.51 -14.02 -43.72
N GLY A 20 74.89 -14.45 -44.83
CA GLY A 20 73.46 -14.23 -45.08
C GLY A 20 72.56 -14.70 -43.93
N LEU A 21 72.85 -15.88 -43.36
CA LEU A 21 72.11 -16.42 -42.21
C LEU A 21 72.25 -15.57 -40.94
N ALA A 22 73.39 -14.92 -40.73
CA ALA A 22 73.59 -14.04 -39.58
C ALA A 22 72.84 -12.71 -39.75
N ILE A 23 72.75 -12.21 -40.99
CA ILE A 23 71.97 -11.02 -41.33
C ILE A 23 70.47 -11.31 -41.11
N GLU A 24 69.95 -12.42 -41.64
CA GLU A 24 68.55 -12.84 -41.45
C GLU A 24 68.17 -13.00 -39.96
N LYS A 25 69.08 -13.52 -39.13
CA LYS A 25 68.88 -13.62 -37.68
C LYS A 25 68.75 -12.25 -37.02
N ILE A 26 69.61 -11.30 -37.40
CA ILE A 26 69.58 -9.93 -36.88
C ILE A 26 68.32 -9.21 -37.36
N GLU A 27 67.89 -9.42 -38.60
CA GLU A 27 66.65 -8.86 -39.13
C GLU A 27 65.42 -9.43 -38.40
N THR A 28 65.42 -10.74 -38.12
CA THR A 28 64.37 -11.38 -37.31
C THR A 28 64.33 -10.83 -35.89
N GLU A 29 65.48 -10.76 -35.22
CA GLU A 29 65.60 -10.23 -33.86
C GLU A 29 65.15 -8.76 -33.81
N LEU A 30 65.54 -7.95 -34.79
CA LEU A 30 65.08 -6.56 -34.92
C LEU A 30 63.56 -6.49 -35.07
N ALA A 31 62.97 -7.35 -35.91
CA ALA A 31 61.52 -7.38 -36.12
C ALA A 31 60.76 -7.77 -34.84
N GLU A 32 61.26 -8.75 -34.09
CA GLU A 32 60.68 -9.16 -32.80
C GLU A 32 60.78 -8.05 -31.75
N LEU A 33 61.94 -7.39 -31.65
CA LEU A 33 62.14 -6.26 -30.74
C LEU A 33 61.23 -5.09 -31.09
N LEU A 34 61.08 -4.75 -32.37
CA LEU A 34 60.16 -3.69 -32.80
C LEU A 34 58.71 -4.04 -32.46
N LYS A 35 58.31 -5.30 -32.60
CA LYS A 35 56.97 -5.77 -32.21
C LYS A 35 56.75 -5.64 -30.70
N LEU A 36 57.73 -6.06 -29.90
CA LEU A 36 57.69 -5.96 -28.44
C LEU A 36 57.62 -4.49 -27.98
N ILE A 37 58.42 -3.62 -28.58
CA ILE A 37 58.39 -2.18 -28.28
C ILE A 37 57.00 -1.60 -28.58
N ALA A 38 56.41 -1.93 -29.73
CA ALA A 38 55.08 -1.46 -30.10
C ALA A 38 53.99 -1.94 -29.14
N GLU A 39 54.08 -3.18 -28.66
CA GLU A 39 53.18 -3.75 -27.66
C GLU A 39 53.30 -3.03 -26.31
N LEU A 40 54.52 -2.90 -25.78
CA LEU A 40 54.80 -2.23 -24.51
C LEU A 40 54.42 -0.75 -24.53
N GLU A 41 54.75 -0.02 -25.60
CA GLU A 41 54.30 1.36 -25.77
C GLU A 41 52.78 1.46 -25.88
N GLY A 42 52.14 0.48 -26.52
CA GLY A 42 50.69 0.40 -26.64
C GLY A 42 49.99 0.20 -25.30
N ILE A 43 50.61 -0.52 -24.37
CA ILE A 43 50.16 -0.67 -22.98
C ILE A 43 50.38 0.63 -22.22
N LEU A 44 51.59 1.21 -22.27
CA LEU A 44 51.94 2.43 -21.53
C LEU A 44 51.10 3.66 -21.93
N LYS A 45 50.61 3.73 -23.17
CA LYS A 45 49.78 4.84 -23.68
C LYS A 45 48.30 4.72 -23.30
N SER A 46 47.83 3.58 -22.78
CA SER A 46 46.40 3.33 -22.54
C SER A 46 46.16 2.78 -21.14
N GLU A 47 45.51 3.60 -20.30
CA GLU A 47 45.11 3.20 -18.95
C GLU A 47 44.14 2.00 -18.95
N ASP A 48 43.24 1.92 -19.95
CA ASP A 48 42.32 0.78 -20.09
C ASP A 48 43.05 -0.55 -20.27
N LYS A 49 44.11 -0.59 -21.10
CA LYS A 49 44.90 -1.81 -21.30
C LYS A 49 45.65 -2.21 -20.04
N ILE A 50 46.18 -1.24 -19.29
CA ILE A 50 46.83 -1.49 -18.00
C ILE A 50 45.83 -2.10 -17.02
N ASN A 51 44.62 -1.55 -16.92
CA ASN A 51 43.57 -2.06 -16.03
C ASN A 51 43.10 -3.47 -16.41
N ILE A 52 43.10 -3.81 -17.70
CA ILE A 52 42.80 -5.18 -18.16
C ILE A 52 43.89 -6.14 -17.66
N ILE A 53 45.17 -5.82 -17.85
CA ILE A 53 46.29 -6.65 -17.38
C ILE A 53 46.24 -6.81 -15.86
N ILE A 54 46.04 -5.73 -15.11
CA ILE A 54 45.92 -5.78 -13.64
C ILE A 54 44.78 -6.70 -13.22
N ARG A 55 43.62 -6.64 -13.88
CA ARG A 55 42.49 -7.52 -13.58
C ARG A 55 42.85 -8.98 -13.84
N GLU A 56 43.45 -9.28 -14.99
CA GLU A 56 43.84 -10.64 -15.37
C GLU A 56 44.83 -11.21 -14.35
N GLU A 57 45.85 -10.45 -13.97
CA GLU A 57 46.83 -10.85 -12.95
C GLU A 57 46.17 -11.03 -11.56
N LEU A 58 45.28 -10.14 -11.14
CA LEU A 58 44.56 -10.26 -9.86
C LEU A 58 43.65 -11.50 -9.81
N VAL A 59 43.00 -11.84 -10.92
CA VAL A 59 42.18 -13.05 -11.03
C VAL A 59 43.08 -14.29 -10.97
N GLU A 60 44.19 -14.31 -11.71
CA GLU A 60 45.15 -15.42 -11.65
C GLU A 60 45.71 -15.62 -10.24
N MET A 61 46.04 -14.53 -9.53
CA MET A 61 46.46 -14.59 -8.13
C MET A 61 45.34 -15.10 -7.22
N GLY A 62 44.11 -14.64 -7.43
CA GLY A 62 42.93 -15.10 -6.70
C GLY A 62 42.73 -16.61 -6.84
N ASP A 63 42.85 -17.15 -8.05
CA ASP A 63 42.69 -18.58 -8.33
C ASP A 63 43.83 -19.41 -7.77
N LYS A 64 45.09 -18.95 -7.94
CA LYS A 64 46.29 -19.69 -7.52
C LYS A 64 46.45 -19.75 -6.01
N PHE A 65 46.02 -18.71 -5.30
CA PHE A 65 46.17 -18.58 -3.85
C PHE A 65 44.83 -18.62 -3.09
N SER A 66 43.78 -19.16 -3.73
CA SER A 66 42.46 -19.30 -3.11
C SER A 66 42.53 -20.27 -1.93
N ILE A 67 42.24 -19.77 -0.74
CA ILE A 67 41.99 -20.58 0.44
C ILE A 67 40.58 -20.26 0.96
N PRO A 68 39.78 -21.28 1.35
CA PRO A 68 38.49 -21.03 1.94
C PRO A 68 38.67 -20.22 3.23
N ARG A 69 37.72 -19.33 3.50
CA ARG A 69 37.72 -18.52 4.71
C ARG A 69 37.73 -19.45 5.92
N ARG A 70 38.71 -19.29 6.80
CA ARG A 70 38.87 -20.12 8.01
C ARG A 70 37.92 -19.71 9.14
N THR A 71 37.49 -18.45 9.13
CA THR A 71 36.58 -17.88 10.13
C THR A 71 35.17 -17.82 9.57
N GLU A 72 34.21 -18.15 10.39
CA GLU A 72 32.79 -17.89 10.13
C GLU A 72 32.47 -16.47 10.58
N ILE A 73 31.70 -15.74 9.78
CA ILE A 73 31.12 -14.47 10.23
C ILE A 73 29.77 -14.87 10.82
N VAL A 74 29.70 -14.87 12.14
CA VAL A 74 28.48 -15.10 12.90
C VAL A 74 27.95 -13.71 13.26
N ASP A 75 26.69 -13.45 12.96
CA ASP A 75 26.01 -12.25 13.47
C ASP A 75 26.03 -12.30 15.00
N ASP A 76 26.34 -11.18 15.63
CA ASP A 76 26.50 -11.09 17.09
C ASP A 76 25.18 -11.46 17.77
N TYR A 77 25.17 -12.55 18.56
CA TYR A 77 23.98 -12.98 19.31
C TYR A 77 23.71 -12.11 20.55
N ASP A 78 24.62 -11.19 20.90
CA ASP A 78 24.51 -10.33 22.08
C ASP A 78 23.88 -8.94 21.78
N ASP A 79 23.59 -8.61 20.52
CA ASP A 79 22.72 -7.47 20.20
C ASP A 79 21.26 -7.88 20.44
N ILE A 80 20.81 -7.77 21.69
CA ILE A 80 19.38 -7.90 22.03
C ILE A 80 18.65 -6.80 21.28
N ASP A 81 17.91 -7.16 20.23
CA ASP A 81 17.03 -6.23 19.55
C ASP A 81 15.98 -5.75 20.55
N ILE A 82 15.65 -4.46 20.53
CA ILE A 82 14.58 -3.90 21.40
C ILE A 82 13.26 -4.68 21.19
N GLU A 83 13.08 -5.26 20.01
CA GLU A 83 11.95 -6.14 19.67
C GLU A 83 11.91 -7.42 20.51
N ASP A 84 13.06 -8.03 20.84
CA ASP A 84 13.14 -9.26 21.66
C ASP A 84 12.77 -9.02 23.13
N LEU A 85 12.94 -7.79 23.61
CA LEU A 85 12.50 -7.37 24.95
C LEU A 85 10.99 -7.13 25.03
N ILE A 86 10.30 -7.02 23.89
CA ILE A 86 8.88 -6.68 23.84
C ILE A 86 8.08 -7.97 23.64
N PRO A 87 7.19 -8.35 24.58
CA PRO A 87 6.42 -9.58 24.44
C PRO A 87 5.44 -9.47 23.27
N ASN A 88 5.31 -10.57 22.50
CA ASN A 88 4.37 -10.61 21.39
C ASN A 88 2.92 -10.79 21.87
N GLU A 89 2.22 -9.69 22.11
CA GLU A 89 0.85 -9.68 22.65
C GLU A 89 -0.17 -9.11 21.65
N PRO A 90 -1.42 -9.61 21.66
CA PRO A 90 -2.49 -9.07 20.82
C PRO A 90 -2.92 -7.68 21.33
N MET A 91 -2.90 -6.72 20.42
CA MET A 91 -3.23 -5.31 20.66
C MET A 91 -4.35 -4.88 19.72
N VAL A 92 -5.19 -3.98 20.21
CA VAL A 92 -6.14 -3.24 19.39
C VAL A 92 -5.45 -1.98 18.90
N VAL A 93 -5.32 -1.84 17.59
CA VAL A 93 -4.82 -0.61 16.95
C VAL A 93 -6.01 0.21 16.50
N THR A 94 -6.01 1.48 16.86
CA THR A 94 -7.05 2.43 16.49
C THR A 94 -6.44 3.61 15.76
N ILE A 95 -7.03 3.95 14.62
CA ILE A 95 -6.62 5.08 13.79
C ILE A 95 -7.82 5.97 13.56
N THR A 96 -7.67 7.25 13.87
CA THR A 96 -8.73 8.25 13.64
C THR A 96 -8.64 8.84 12.25
N HIS A 97 -9.74 9.43 11.79
CA HIS A 97 -9.80 10.10 10.50
C HIS A 97 -8.77 11.24 10.35
N ARG A 98 -8.47 11.94 11.46
CA ARG A 98 -7.41 12.96 11.49
C ARG A 98 -5.99 12.36 11.53
N GLY A 99 -5.85 11.05 11.45
CA GLY A 99 -4.57 10.36 11.43
C GLY A 99 -3.89 10.27 12.80
N TYR A 100 -4.65 10.20 13.90
CA TYR A 100 -4.10 9.83 15.20
C TYR A 100 -4.11 8.32 15.38
N ILE A 101 -2.99 7.75 15.79
CA ILE A 101 -2.81 6.32 16.03
C ILE A 101 -2.46 6.03 17.49
N LYS A 102 -3.04 4.95 18.01
CA LYS A 102 -2.74 4.40 19.32
C LYS A 102 -2.89 2.88 19.31
N ARG A 103 -2.22 2.22 20.24
CA ARG A 103 -2.46 0.81 20.56
C ARG A 103 -2.97 0.67 21.99
N VAL A 104 -3.81 -0.33 22.20
CA VAL A 104 -4.40 -0.66 23.51
C VAL A 104 -4.41 -2.18 23.65
N PRO A 105 -3.98 -2.76 24.77
CA PRO A 105 -4.08 -4.20 24.98
C PRO A 105 -5.52 -4.70 24.85
N VAL A 106 -5.74 -5.84 24.17
CA VAL A 106 -7.08 -6.43 23.97
C VAL A 106 -7.81 -6.67 25.30
N LYS A 107 -7.08 -7.03 26.37
CA LYS A 107 -7.62 -7.20 27.74
C LYS A 107 -8.33 -5.95 28.29
N GLN A 108 -7.98 -4.75 27.83
CA GLN A 108 -8.67 -3.52 28.25
C GLN A 108 -9.99 -3.29 27.50
N TYR A 109 -10.16 -3.94 26.35
CA TYR A 109 -11.44 -4.01 25.63
C TYR A 109 -12.29 -5.18 26.12
N GLU A 110 -11.69 -6.30 26.51
CA GLU A 110 -12.38 -7.45 27.10
C GLU A 110 -12.79 -7.16 28.56
N LYS A 111 -14.01 -6.64 28.75
CA LYS A 111 -14.90 -7.01 29.87
C LYS A 111 -16.29 -6.36 29.72
N GLN A 112 -17.27 -7.18 29.38
CA GLN A 112 -18.60 -7.13 29.99
C GLN A 112 -19.23 -8.54 29.99
N HIS A 113 -19.74 -8.98 31.15
CA HIS A 113 -20.65 -10.13 31.24
C HIS A 113 -22.05 -9.69 30.84
N ARG A 114 -22.89 -10.62 30.35
CA ARG A 114 -24.31 -10.40 30.03
C ARG A 114 -24.99 -9.55 31.12
N GLY A 115 -25.67 -8.46 30.73
CA GLY A 115 -26.44 -7.59 31.63
C GLY A 115 -25.72 -6.34 32.15
N GLY A 116 -24.54 -5.99 31.64
CA GLY A 116 -23.88 -4.73 31.99
C GLY A 116 -24.30 -3.56 31.08
N LYS A 117 -24.70 -2.43 31.67
CA LYS A 117 -24.87 -1.16 30.94
C LYS A 117 -23.54 -0.75 30.30
N GLY A 118 -23.46 -0.72 28.96
CA GLY A 118 -22.26 -0.46 28.18
C GLY A 118 -21.52 0.80 28.65
N LYS A 119 -20.21 0.71 28.83
CA LYS A 119 -19.38 1.89 29.12
C LYS A 119 -19.06 2.61 27.82
N THR A 120 -19.51 3.86 27.68
CA THR A 120 -19.28 4.76 26.55
C THR A 120 -17.86 4.61 26.00
N ALA A 121 -17.76 4.10 24.77
CA ALA A 121 -16.51 3.92 24.07
C ALA A 121 -16.13 5.25 23.42
N VAL A 122 -15.29 6.03 24.13
CA VAL A 122 -14.75 7.31 23.66
C VAL A 122 -15.84 8.36 23.47
N THR A 123 -15.80 9.43 24.26
CA THR A 123 -16.41 10.68 23.83
C THR A 123 -15.71 11.08 22.54
N THR A 124 -16.35 10.82 21.41
CA THR A 124 -16.04 11.43 20.12
C THR A 124 -15.93 12.92 20.44
N TYR A 125 -14.71 13.47 20.48
CA TYR A 125 -14.58 14.92 20.37
C TYR A 125 -15.27 15.26 19.04
N ASP A 126 -16.16 16.25 19.04
CA ASP A 126 -17.23 16.44 18.04
C ASP A 126 -16.83 16.39 16.54
N ASP A 127 -15.55 16.27 16.19
CA ASP A 127 -15.04 16.22 14.81
C ASP A 127 -13.95 15.15 14.52
N ASP A 128 -13.81 14.06 15.29
CA ASP A 128 -12.86 12.97 14.95
C ASP A 128 -13.38 11.57 15.32
N PHE A 129 -13.43 10.67 14.34
CA PHE A 129 -13.93 9.29 14.49
C PHE A 129 -12.85 8.27 14.16
N ILE A 130 -13.10 7.02 14.57
CA ILE A 130 -12.21 5.89 14.29
C ILE A 130 -12.47 5.41 12.85
N GLU A 131 -11.49 5.62 11.97
CA GLU A 131 -11.53 5.17 10.57
C GLU A 131 -11.04 3.73 10.43
N SER A 132 -10.05 3.32 11.24
CA SER A 132 -9.56 1.94 11.24
C SER A 132 -9.47 1.40 12.67
N PHE A 133 -10.05 0.23 12.85
CA PHE A 133 -10.05 -0.53 14.09
C PHE A 133 -9.77 -1.98 13.74
N PHE A 134 -8.63 -2.50 14.20
CA PHE A 134 -8.26 -3.88 13.94
C PHE A 134 -7.37 -4.40 15.06
N THR A 135 -7.35 -5.72 15.21
CA THR A 135 -6.47 -6.42 16.13
C THR A 135 -5.19 -6.81 15.40
N SER A 136 -4.04 -6.53 16.00
CA SER A 136 -2.73 -6.94 15.52
C SER A 136 -1.83 -7.26 16.71
N ASN A 137 -0.90 -8.17 16.54
CA ASN A 137 0.10 -8.42 17.56
C ASN A 137 1.13 -7.30 17.59
N THR A 138 1.81 -7.11 18.72
CA THR A 138 2.86 -6.10 18.89
C THR A 138 3.98 -6.17 17.86
N HIS A 139 4.31 -7.38 17.37
CA HIS A 139 5.38 -7.62 16.40
C HIS A 139 4.93 -7.46 14.95
N ASP A 140 3.61 -7.36 14.71
CA ASP A 140 3.06 -7.16 13.37
C ASP A 140 3.48 -5.79 12.80
N THR A 141 3.40 -5.68 11.47
CA THR A 141 3.83 -4.48 10.75
C THR A 141 2.64 -3.80 10.07
N LEU A 142 2.52 -2.49 10.26
CA LEU A 142 1.55 -1.68 9.52
C LEU A 142 2.23 -1.04 8.33
N MET A 143 1.68 -1.29 7.14
CA MET A 143 2.11 -0.68 5.88
C MET A 143 1.24 0.55 5.59
N PHE A 144 1.87 1.70 5.42
CA PHE A 144 1.22 2.95 5.05
C PHE A 144 1.53 3.27 3.60
N VAL A 145 0.50 3.31 2.77
CA VAL A 145 0.61 3.67 1.36
C VAL A 145 0.18 5.11 1.19
N THR A 146 0.99 5.90 0.48
CA THR A 146 0.72 7.32 0.25
C THR A 146 0.15 7.61 -1.13
N ASP A 147 -0.40 8.80 -1.31
CA ASP A 147 -0.92 9.32 -2.58
C ASP A 147 0.16 9.35 -3.67
N ARG A 148 1.41 9.60 -3.30
CA ARG A 148 2.59 9.60 -4.19
C ARG A 148 3.18 8.22 -4.48
N GLY A 149 2.58 7.15 -3.95
CA GLY A 149 3.05 5.79 -4.19
C GLY A 149 4.29 5.37 -3.43
N GLN A 150 4.56 6.04 -2.31
CA GLN A 150 5.51 5.57 -1.32
C GLN A 150 4.84 4.62 -0.33
N LEU A 151 5.64 3.69 0.18
CA LEU A 151 5.23 2.74 1.19
C LEU A 151 6.15 2.85 2.39
N TYR A 152 5.55 3.04 3.57
CA TYR A 152 6.22 3.11 4.85
C TYR A 152 5.77 1.97 5.74
N TRP A 153 6.58 1.61 6.73
CA TRP A 153 6.27 0.57 7.70
C TRP A 153 6.36 1.14 9.11
N LEU A 154 5.45 0.68 9.97
CA LEU A 154 5.53 0.91 11.41
C LEU A 154 5.20 -0.39 12.12
N LYS A 155 6.15 -0.89 12.90
CA LYS A 155 5.90 -1.99 13.83
C LYS A 155 4.90 -1.56 14.90
N VAL A 156 3.95 -2.43 15.23
CA VAL A 156 2.86 -2.09 16.16
C VAL A 156 3.40 -1.65 17.52
N TYR A 157 4.46 -2.28 18.05
CA TYR A 157 5.05 -1.89 19.33
C TYR A 157 5.59 -0.44 19.38
N ARG A 158 5.93 0.16 18.23
CA ARG A 158 6.38 1.56 18.14
C ARG A 158 5.25 2.57 18.25
N ILE A 159 4.00 2.11 18.11
CA ILE A 159 2.81 2.92 18.34
C ILE A 159 2.69 3.18 19.84
N PRO A 160 2.40 4.42 20.27
CA PRO A 160 2.21 4.71 21.69
C PRO A 160 1.05 3.89 22.26
N GLU A 161 1.33 3.23 23.38
CA GLU A 161 0.31 2.62 24.20
C GLU A 161 -0.47 3.70 24.95
N GLY A 162 -1.79 3.59 24.94
CA GLY A 162 -2.66 4.56 25.60
C GLY A 162 -3.92 3.93 26.18
N SER A 163 -4.70 4.74 26.89
CA SER A 163 -6.03 4.33 27.33
C SER A 163 -7.02 4.34 26.16
N ARG A 164 -8.15 3.63 26.34
CA ARG A 164 -9.26 3.66 25.37
C ARG A 164 -9.72 5.07 25.02
N THR A 165 -9.69 6.01 25.97
CA THR A 165 -10.13 7.41 25.79
C THR A 165 -9.03 8.36 25.30
N ALA A 166 -7.76 7.94 25.27
CA ALA A 166 -6.67 8.79 24.80
C ALA A 166 -6.77 9.04 23.29
N LYS A 167 -6.31 10.21 22.82
CA LYS A 167 -6.30 10.52 21.38
C LYS A 167 -5.22 9.77 20.61
N GLY A 168 -4.10 9.42 21.25
CA GLY A 168 -2.94 8.84 20.59
C GLY A 168 -1.97 9.90 20.05
N LYS A 169 -1.08 9.51 19.15
CA LYS A 169 -0.10 10.39 18.50
C LYS A 169 -0.40 10.48 17.01
N ALA A 170 -0.16 11.63 16.40
CA ALA A 170 -0.33 11.78 14.95
C ALA A 170 0.64 10.85 14.19
N VAL A 171 0.13 10.11 13.21
CA VAL A 171 0.90 9.16 12.39
C VAL A 171 2.08 9.85 11.69
N VAL A 172 1.88 11.09 11.23
CA VAL A 172 2.92 11.94 10.63
C VAL A 172 4.16 12.15 11.50
N ASN A 173 4.07 11.94 12.81
CA ASN A 173 5.20 12.05 13.76
C ASN A 173 5.90 10.72 14.03
N LEU A 174 5.40 9.61 13.46
CA LEU A 174 5.93 8.26 13.62
C LEU A 174 6.56 7.73 12.32
N ILE A 175 6.13 8.26 11.17
CA ILE A 175 6.68 7.95 9.86
C ILE A 175 7.21 9.21 9.17
N ASN A 176 8.34 9.07 8.48
CA ASN A 176 9.02 10.18 7.80
C ASN A 176 8.36 10.51 6.45
N LEU A 177 7.14 11.05 6.50
CA LEU A 177 6.42 11.49 5.30
C LEU A 177 7.06 12.73 4.68
N GLN A 178 6.99 12.84 3.36
CA GLN A 178 7.37 14.05 2.66
C GLN A 178 6.33 15.16 2.86
N LYS A 179 6.74 16.40 2.58
CA LYS A 179 5.83 17.54 2.63
C LYS A 179 4.67 17.35 1.65
N ASP A 180 3.46 17.58 2.15
CA ASP A 180 2.18 17.49 1.42
C ASP A 180 1.83 16.07 0.92
N GLU A 181 2.43 15.03 1.51
CA GLU A 181 2.10 13.63 1.23
C GLU A 181 0.95 13.15 2.14
N LYS A 182 -0.01 12.43 1.56
CA LYS A 182 -1.21 11.95 2.27
C LYS A 182 -1.23 10.44 2.32
N ILE A 183 -1.67 9.89 3.45
CA ILE A 183 -1.86 8.44 3.62
C ILE A 183 -3.18 8.07 2.97
N MET A 184 -3.15 7.10 2.05
CA MET A 184 -4.31 6.62 1.31
C MET A 184 -4.79 5.25 1.78
N ALA A 185 -3.88 4.41 2.28
CA ALA A 185 -4.25 3.11 2.83
C ALA A 185 -3.32 2.73 3.99
N ILE A 186 -3.89 2.03 4.97
CA ILE A 186 -3.16 1.47 6.11
C ILE A 186 -3.50 -0.01 6.16
N ILE A 187 -2.49 -0.84 6.02
CA ILE A 187 -2.64 -2.27 5.81
C ILE A 187 -1.84 -3.00 6.89
N PRO A 188 -2.49 -3.63 7.87
CA PRO A 188 -1.79 -4.52 8.79
C PRO A 188 -1.35 -5.79 8.08
N THR A 189 -0.12 -6.22 8.34
CA THR A 189 0.41 -7.51 7.89
C THR A 189 1.21 -8.20 9.00
N THR A 190 1.00 -9.50 9.15
CA THR A 190 1.74 -10.37 10.07
C THR A 190 3.06 -10.84 9.47
N ASP A 191 3.06 -11.05 8.15
CA ASP A 191 4.14 -11.66 7.38
C ASP A 191 4.26 -11.00 6.00
N PHE A 192 5.27 -11.43 5.24
CA PHE A 192 5.51 -11.03 3.85
C PHE A 192 5.60 -12.28 2.97
N GLU A 193 4.58 -13.15 3.06
CA GLU A 193 4.53 -14.41 2.31
C GLU A 193 4.48 -14.18 0.78
N ASP A 194 5.09 -15.12 0.04
CA ASP A 194 5.19 -15.07 -1.43
C ASP A 194 3.86 -15.33 -2.14
N ASP A 195 2.85 -15.89 -1.45
CA ASP A 195 1.52 -16.16 -2.03
C ASP A 195 0.57 -14.96 -1.91
N LYS A 196 0.96 -13.93 -1.16
CA LYS A 196 0.24 -12.67 -1.02
C LYS A 196 0.78 -11.63 -1.98
N GLY A 197 -0.12 -10.84 -2.55
CA GLY A 197 0.21 -9.70 -3.40
C GLY A 197 -0.27 -8.39 -2.79
N LEU A 198 0.40 -7.29 -3.07
CA LEU A 198 -0.09 -5.94 -2.81
C LEU A 198 -0.58 -5.33 -4.12
N VAL A 199 -1.88 -4.98 -4.16
CA VAL A 199 -2.49 -4.30 -5.30
C VAL A 199 -2.66 -2.82 -5.02
N PHE A 200 -2.34 -2.00 -6.02
CA PHE A 200 -2.50 -0.55 -6.03
C PHE A 200 -3.44 -0.15 -7.16
N PHE A 201 -4.29 0.82 -6.88
CA PHE A 201 -5.15 1.46 -7.87
C PHE A 201 -4.91 2.95 -7.89
N THR A 202 -4.76 3.48 -9.10
CA THR A 202 -4.51 4.90 -9.34
C THR A 202 -5.75 5.60 -9.87
N LYS A 203 -5.76 6.92 -9.76
CA LYS A 203 -6.83 7.81 -10.22
C LYS A 203 -7.02 7.72 -11.73
N ASN A 204 -5.93 7.55 -12.49
CA ASN A 204 -5.95 7.39 -13.94
C ASN A 204 -6.34 5.96 -14.40
N GLY A 205 -6.77 5.09 -13.50
CA GLY A 205 -7.27 3.77 -13.85
C GLY A 205 -6.16 2.77 -14.17
N ILE A 206 -4.96 2.95 -13.62
CA ILE A 206 -3.88 1.96 -13.62
C ILE A 206 -4.01 1.08 -12.38
N VAL A 207 -3.89 -0.24 -12.56
CA VAL A 207 -3.72 -1.23 -11.50
C VAL A 207 -2.30 -1.77 -11.52
N LYS A 208 -1.73 -2.00 -10.34
CA LYS A 208 -0.45 -2.68 -10.20
C LYS A 208 -0.54 -3.71 -9.11
N ARG A 209 -0.12 -4.94 -9.40
CA ARG A 209 0.09 -5.98 -8.38
C ARG A 209 1.58 -6.27 -8.25
N THR A 210 2.08 -6.30 -7.02
CA THR A 210 3.47 -6.66 -6.69
C THR A 210 3.41 -7.76 -5.63
N ASN A 211 4.31 -8.71 -5.68
CA ASN A 211 4.42 -9.70 -4.62
C ASN A 211 4.69 -9.02 -3.26
N LEU A 212 4.12 -9.54 -2.17
CA LEU A 212 4.29 -8.95 -0.85
C LEU A 212 5.72 -9.11 -0.33
N SER A 213 6.43 -10.19 -0.70
CA SER A 213 7.81 -10.46 -0.27
C SER A 213 8.83 -9.42 -0.74
N GLU A 214 8.54 -8.70 -1.82
CA GLU A 214 9.32 -7.53 -2.28
C GLU A 214 9.36 -6.39 -1.24
N TYR A 215 8.40 -6.37 -0.30
CA TYR A 215 8.29 -5.39 0.77
C TYR A 215 8.81 -5.89 2.13
N SER A 216 9.42 -7.08 2.18
CA SER A 216 10.00 -7.67 3.40
C SER A 216 11.15 -6.85 3.99
N ASN A 217 11.92 -6.14 3.16
CA ASN A 217 13.02 -5.30 3.61
C ASN A 217 12.50 -3.96 4.16
N ILE A 218 12.17 -3.95 5.44
CA ILE A 218 11.63 -2.80 6.19
C ILE A 218 12.69 -1.71 6.32
N ARG A 219 12.39 -0.50 5.83
CA ARG A 219 13.27 0.68 5.91
C ARG A 219 12.55 1.87 6.51
N SER A 220 13.26 2.66 7.33
CA SER A 220 12.70 3.85 8.00
C SER A 220 12.30 4.97 7.02
N ASN A 221 13.00 5.10 5.90
CA ASN A 221 12.75 6.15 4.90
C ASN A 221 11.63 5.79 3.90
N GLY A 222 11.00 4.62 4.06
CA GLY A 222 10.04 4.09 3.09
C GLY A 222 10.69 3.61 1.79
N VAL A 223 9.87 3.05 0.90
CA VAL A 223 10.27 2.63 -0.45
C VAL A 223 9.22 3.04 -1.48
N ARG A 224 9.67 3.26 -2.71
CA ARG A 224 8.77 3.50 -3.83
C ARG A 224 8.09 2.20 -4.23
N ALA A 225 6.78 2.14 -4.06
CA ALA A 225 5.97 0.95 -4.35
C ALA A 225 5.34 0.98 -5.75
N ILE A 226 5.21 2.16 -6.35
CA ILE A 226 4.76 2.36 -7.73
C ILE A 226 5.44 3.59 -8.33
N ASN A 227 5.68 3.56 -9.64
CA ASN A 227 6.08 4.76 -10.38
C ASN A 227 4.83 5.40 -10.99
N LEU A 228 4.45 6.56 -10.49
CA LEU A 228 3.30 7.32 -10.95
C LEU A 228 3.68 8.28 -12.08
N ASP A 229 2.73 8.56 -12.96
CA ASP A 229 2.85 9.65 -13.94
C ASP A 229 2.63 11.00 -13.25
N GLU A 230 3.06 12.12 -13.84
CA GLU A 230 3.12 13.45 -13.19
C GLU A 230 1.80 13.96 -12.57
N VAL A 231 0.64 13.48 -13.05
CA VAL A 231 -0.70 13.92 -12.62
C VAL A 231 -1.51 12.75 -12.07
N ASP A 232 -0.86 11.67 -11.65
CA ASP A 232 -1.52 10.49 -11.09
C ASP A 232 -1.34 10.38 -9.58
N GLU A 233 -2.32 9.79 -8.92
CA GLU A 233 -2.40 9.64 -7.47
C GLU A 233 -2.91 8.24 -7.15
N ILE A 234 -2.44 7.64 -6.06
CA ILE A 234 -3.05 6.41 -5.53
C ILE A 234 -4.43 6.73 -4.95
N VAL A 235 -5.41 5.89 -5.28
CA VAL A 235 -6.77 5.95 -4.75
C VAL A 235 -6.96 4.92 -3.65
N SER A 236 -6.52 3.68 -3.88
CA SER A 236 -6.59 2.62 -2.87
C SER A 236 -5.48 1.60 -3.05
N ALA A 237 -5.15 0.91 -1.96
CA ALA A 237 -4.26 -0.23 -1.95
C ALA A 237 -4.82 -1.31 -1.02
N SER A 238 -4.60 -2.57 -1.35
CA SER A 238 -5.10 -3.72 -0.57
C SER A 238 -4.21 -4.93 -0.76
N ILE A 239 -4.13 -5.80 0.26
CA ILE A 239 -3.51 -7.12 0.09
C ILE A 239 -4.48 -8.01 -0.66
N VAL A 240 -3.97 -8.63 -1.71
CA VAL A 240 -4.57 -9.73 -2.45
C VAL A 240 -4.08 -11.00 -1.80
N LYS A 241 -5.01 -11.76 -1.24
CA LYS A 241 -4.76 -13.08 -0.68
C LYS A 241 -5.01 -14.17 -1.75
N PRO A 242 -4.58 -15.42 -1.53
CA PRO A 242 -4.82 -16.51 -2.48
C PRO A 242 -6.30 -16.79 -2.78
N ASP A 243 -7.21 -16.45 -1.87
CA ASP A 243 -8.66 -16.59 -2.02
C ASP A 243 -9.31 -15.42 -2.79
N THR A 244 -8.59 -14.32 -2.99
CA THR A 244 -9.10 -13.15 -3.71
C THR A 244 -9.19 -13.47 -5.20
N LYS A 245 -10.41 -13.46 -5.74
CA LYS A 245 -10.69 -13.86 -7.13
C LYS A 245 -10.78 -12.67 -8.08
N TRP A 246 -11.37 -11.56 -7.64
CA TRP A 246 -11.64 -10.41 -8.51
C TRP A 246 -11.17 -9.09 -7.94
N LEU A 247 -10.85 -8.18 -8.86
CA LEU A 247 -10.61 -6.77 -8.60
C LEU A 247 -11.78 -5.96 -9.15
N PHE A 248 -12.27 -5.02 -8.36
CA PHE A 248 -13.35 -4.13 -8.73
C PHE A 248 -12.90 -2.68 -8.67
N VAL A 249 -13.12 -1.94 -9.75
CA VAL A 249 -12.76 -0.53 -9.87
C VAL A 249 -14.00 0.27 -10.23
N ALA A 250 -14.29 1.31 -9.46
CA ALA A 250 -15.38 2.26 -9.70
C ALA A 250 -14.85 3.64 -10.10
N THR A 251 -15.62 4.30 -10.94
CA THR A 251 -15.29 5.63 -11.47
C THR A 251 -16.29 6.68 -11.01
N LYS A 252 -15.84 7.93 -10.99
CA LYS A 252 -16.64 9.10 -10.63
C LYS A 252 -17.93 9.19 -11.45
N LYS A 253 -17.88 8.87 -12.75
CA LYS A 253 -19.07 8.90 -13.63
C LYS A 253 -19.95 7.65 -13.56
N GLY A 254 -19.79 6.86 -12.50
CA GLY A 254 -20.69 5.75 -12.18
C GLY A 254 -20.51 4.54 -13.09
N LEU A 255 -19.36 4.39 -13.74
CA LEU A 255 -18.95 3.16 -14.41
C LEU A 255 -18.09 2.31 -13.46
N CYS A 256 -18.09 0.99 -13.66
CA CYS A 256 -17.19 0.08 -12.97
C CYS A 256 -16.67 -1.02 -13.89
N ILE A 257 -15.57 -1.65 -13.49
CA ILE A 257 -15.07 -2.89 -14.10
C ILE A 257 -14.77 -3.91 -13.00
N ARG A 258 -15.18 -5.15 -13.23
CA ARG A 258 -14.84 -6.33 -12.42
C ARG A 258 -14.04 -7.28 -13.32
N PHE A 259 -12.82 -7.59 -12.93
CA PHE A 259 -11.95 -8.49 -13.69
C PHE A 259 -11.15 -9.38 -12.74
N LYS A 260 -10.61 -10.47 -13.25
CA LYS A 260 -9.86 -11.45 -12.46
C LYS A 260 -8.53 -10.90 -11.94
N VAL A 261 -8.14 -11.30 -10.74
CA VAL A 261 -6.86 -10.89 -10.15
C VAL A 261 -5.68 -11.27 -11.06
N GLU A 262 -5.76 -12.41 -11.74
CA GLU A 262 -4.71 -12.93 -12.63
C GLU A 262 -4.46 -12.03 -13.85
N ASP A 263 -5.47 -11.29 -14.33
CA ASP A 263 -5.31 -10.33 -15.44
C ASP A 263 -4.41 -9.14 -15.06
N ALA A 264 -4.27 -8.87 -13.75
CA ALA A 264 -3.27 -7.97 -13.19
C ALA A 264 -2.03 -8.77 -12.78
N ARG A 265 -1.16 -9.07 -13.75
CA ARG A 265 0.10 -9.78 -13.50
C ARG A 265 0.96 -9.10 -12.42
N GLU A 266 1.68 -9.92 -11.67
CA GLU A 266 2.68 -9.44 -10.72
C GLU A 266 3.87 -8.83 -11.44
N ILE A 267 4.28 -7.64 -11.00
CA ILE A 267 5.43 -6.89 -11.51
C ILE A 267 6.17 -6.24 -10.35
N GLY A 268 7.46 -5.95 -10.55
CA GLY A 268 8.32 -5.40 -9.50
C GLY A 268 7.93 -4.00 -9.00
N ARG A 269 8.50 -3.60 -7.86
CA ARG A 269 8.17 -2.37 -7.11
C ARG A 269 8.34 -1.06 -7.86
N VAL A 270 9.25 -0.96 -8.82
CA VAL A 270 9.47 0.31 -9.56
C VAL A 270 8.65 0.39 -10.86
N ALA A 271 7.84 -0.63 -11.17
CA ALA A 271 7.00 -0.62 -12.36
C ALA A 271 5.80 0.34 -12.24
N ARG A 272 5.32 0.83 -13.40
CA ARG A 272 4.15 1.72 -13.53
C ARG A 272 2.80 1.03 -13.27
N GLY A 273 2.68 -0.25 -13.61
CA GLY A 273 1.38 -0.95 -13.62
C GLY A 273 0.78 -1.08 -15.01
N VAL A 274 -0.45 -1.56 -15.07
CA VAL A 274 -1.20 -1.83 -16.29
C VAL A 274 -2.61 -1.24 -16.21
N THR A 275 -3.23 -0.86 -17.33
CA THR A 275 -4.55 -0.20 -17.34
C THR A 275 -5.65 -1.11 -16.77
N ALA A 276 -6.26 -0.76 -15.65
CA ALA A 276 -7.42 -1.44 -15.09
C ALA A 276 -8.70 -1.15 -15.90
N ILE A 277 -9.00 0.13 -16.13
CA ILE A 277 -10.21 0.61 -16.79
C ILE A 277 -9.86 1.72 -17.79
N LYS A 278 -10.58 1.77 -18.91
CA LYS A 278 -10.51 2.88 -19.86
C LYS A 278 -11.72 3.78 -19.66
N PHE A 279 -11.48 5.08 -19.44
CA PHE A 279 -12.55 6.04 -19.28
C PHE A 279 -13.32 6.23 -20.59
N LYS A 280 -14.65 6.11 -20.51
CA LYS A 280 -15.56 6.36 -21.65
C LYS A 280 -15.98 7.83 -21.72
N ILE A 281 -15.98 8.51 -20.57
CA ILE A 281 -16.49 9.86 -20.38
C ILE A 281 -15.30 10.75 -20.05
N ASP A 282 -15.30 11.96 -20.62
CA ASP A 282 -14.25 12.94 -20.36
C ASP A 282 -14.33 13.49 -18.93
N GLY A 283 -13.17 13.76 -18.32
CA GLY A 283 -13.06 14.18 -16.92
C GLY A 283 -13.45 13.11 -15.88
N ASP A 284 -13.56 11.85 -16.30
CA ASP A 284 -13.78 10.72 -15.40
C ASP A 284 -12.46 10.23 -14.78
N TYR A 285 -12.55 9.66 -13.59
CA TYR A 285 -11.39 9.10 -12.88
C TYR A 285 -11.86 8.02 -11.90
N VAL A 286 -10.92 7.19 -11.43
CA VAL A 286 -11.21 6.15 -10.43
C VAL A 286 -11.46 6.80 -9.07
N CYS A 287 -12.63 6.56 -8.48
CA CYS A 287 -13.01 7.09 -7.17
C CYS A 287 -12.93 6.05 -6.05
N GLY A 288 -12.75 4.77 -6.40
CA GLY A 288 -12.54 3.70 -5.43
C GLY A 288 -12.29 2.37 -6.11
N ALA A 289 -11.56 1.49 -5.43
CA ALA A 289 -11.32 0.14 -5.88
C ALA A 289 -11.15 -0.79 -4.69
N ILE A 290 -11.61 -2.04 -4.85
CA ILE A 290 -11.69 -3.06 -3.81
C ILE A 290 -11.37 -4.44 -4.38
N THR A 291 -10.96 -5.35 -3.52
CA THR A 291 -10.82 -6.78 -3.77
C THR A 291 -12.14 -7.50 -3.45
N ILE A 292 -12.41 -8.59 -4.16
CA ILE A 292 -13.62 -9.41 -3.99
C ILE A 292 -13.21 -10.89 -3.94
N GLU A 293 -13.72 -11.60 -2.95
CA GLU A 293 -13.43 -13.02 -2.68
C GLU A 293 -14.62 -13.91 -3.12
N ASP A 294 -15.84 -13.42 -2.95
CA ASP A 294 -17.08 -14.13 -3.29
C ASP A 294 -18.04 -13.29 -4.16
N GLU A 295 -18.91 -13.96 -4.92
CA GLU A 295 -19.93 -13.27 -5.70
C GLU A 295 -21.09 -12.73 -4.84
N GLU A 296 -21.26 -13.27 -3.64
CA GLU A 296 -22.22 -12.78 -2.65
C GLU A 296 -21.73 -11.51 -1.92
N ASP A 297 -20.45 -11.15 -2.03
CA ASP A 297 -19.89 -9.93 -1.44
C ASP A 297 -20.68 -8.70 -1.89
N GLU A 298 -21.05 -7.84 -0.94
CA GLU A 298 -21.85 -6.65 -1.23
C GLU A 298 -21.00 -5.40 -1.36
N LEU A 299 -21.24 -4.64 -2.43
CA LEU A 299 -20.55 -3.38 -2.70
C LEU A 299 -21.51 -2.21 -2.48
N LEU A 300 -21.09 -1.27 -1.66
CA LEU A 300 -21.82 -0.04 -1.38
C LEU A 300 -21.21 1.11 -2.17
N MET A 301 -22.01 1.68 -3.07
CA MET A 301 -21.66 2.90 -3.81
C MET A 301 -22.45 4.09 -3.27
N LEU A 302 -21.79 5.24 -3.12
CA LEU A 302 -22.40 6.49 -2.66
C LEU A 302 -22.11 7.64 -3.65
N SER A 303 -23.11 8.47 -3.88
CA SER A 303 -23.02 9.69 -4.70
C SER A 303 -22.91 10.96 -3.86
N GLU A 304 -22.42 12.03 -4.46
CA GLU A 304 -22.15 13.31 -3.80
C GLU A 304 -23.42 13.96 -3.20
N LYS A 305 -24.61 13.63 -3.73
CA LYS A 305 -25.89 14.10 -3.18
C LYS A 305 -26.52 13.14 -2.16
N GLY A 306 -25.75 12.19 -1.65
CA GLY A 306 -26.16 11.30 -0.56
C GLY A 306 -27.09 10.16 -0.99
N LEU A 307 -27.21 9.87 -2.29
CA LEU A 307 -27.86 8.63 -2.74
C LEU A 307 -26.85 7.50 -2.81
N GLY A 308 -27.23 6.33 -2.29
CA GLY A 308 -26.39 5.15 -2.28
C GLY A 308 -27.20 3.86 -2.37
N LYS A 309 -26.50 2.75 -2.62
CA LYS A 309 -27.08 1.41 -2.68
C LYS A 309 -26.04 0.35 -2.40
N ARG A 310 -26.50 -0.79 -1.88
CA ARG A 310 -25.74 -2.03 -1.86
C ARG A 310 -26.08 -2.86 -3.10
N THR A 311 -25.08 -3.48 -3.69
CA THR A 311 -25.24 -4.34 -4.86
C THR A 311 -24.28 -5.51 -4.70
N SER A 312 -24.82 -6.74 -4.78
CA SER A 312 -24.00 -7.97 -4.75
C SER A 312 -22.99 -7.96 -5.91
N ALA A 313 -21.82 -8.55 -5.67
CA ALA A 313 -20.75 -8.66 -6.64
C ALA A 313 -21.20 -9.42 -7.89
N ALA A 314 -22.10 -10.40 -7.78
CA ALA A 314 -22.68 -11.19 -8.87
C ALA A 314 -23.38 -10.33 -9.96
N GLU A 315 -23.97 -9.19 -9.59
CA GLU A 315 -24.63 -8.27 -10.53
C GLU A 315 -23.64 -7.57 -11.49
N TYR A 316 -22.36 -7.56 -11.12
CA TYR A 316 -21.28 -7.00 -11.92
C TYR A 316 -20.63 -8.09 -12.75
N ARG A 317 -21.07 -8.25 -14.00
CA ARG A 317 -20.46 -9.22 -14.92
C ARG A 317 -18.93 -9.09 -14.97
N GLU A 318 -18.24 -10.23 -14.90
CA GLU A 318 -16.81 -10.32 -15.18
C GLU A 318 -16.49 -9.85 -16.60
N GLN A 319 -15.42 -9.09 -16.74
CA GLN A 319 -14.89 -8.59 -18.01
C GLN A 319 -13.37 -8.69 -18.02
N ASN A 320 -12.78 -8.67 -19.20
CA ASN A 320 -11.34 -8.50 -19.33
C ASN A 320 -10.91 -7.11 -18.83
N ARG A 321 -9.74 -7.05 -18.21
CA ARG A 321 -9.07 -5.79 -17.85
C ARG A 321 -8.97 -4.83 -19.05
N ALA A 322 -8.89 -3.52 -18.77
CA ALA A 322 -8.80 -2.43 -19.74
C ALA A 322 -10.06 -2.24 -20.62
N GLY A 323 -11.19 -2.80 -20.19
CA GLY A 323 -12.51 -2.50 -20.72
C GLY A 323 -13.00 -1.09 -20.37
N LYS A 324 -14.08 -0.65 -21.03
CA LYS A 324 -14.75 0.63 -20.73
C LYS A 324 -15.67 0.56 -19.49
N GLY A 325 -15.78 -0.61 -18.88
CA GLY A 325 -16.68 -0.87 -17.77
C GLY A 325 -18.16 -0.88 -18.14
N VAL A 326 -18.99 -1.07 -17.12
CA VAL A 326 -20.46 -1.06 -17.19
C VAL A 326 -21.00 -0.11 -16.11
N ILE A 327 -22.22 0.40 -16.30
CA ILE A 327 -22.84 1.36 -15.36
C ILE A 327 -22.99 0.73 -13.98
N SER A 328 -22.30 1.21 -12.95
CA SER A 328 -22.45 0.77 -11.57
C SER A 328 -23.58 1.48 -10.83
N MET A 329 -23.80 2.75 -11.16
CA MET A 329 -24.85 3.60 -10.61
C MET A 329 -25.38 4.53 -11.71
N LYS A 330 -26.70 4.63 -11.83
CA LYS A 330 -27.33 5.53 -12.80
C LYS A 330 -27.28 6.96 -12.27
N LEU A 331 -26.38 7.76 -12.84
CA LEU A 331 -26.23 9.16 -12.46
C LEU A 331 -27.32 10.04 -13.09
N THR A 332 -27.85 10.96 -12.28
CA THR A 332 -28.83 11.98 -12.67
C THR A 332 -28.49 13.30 -11.98
N SER A 333 -29.20 14.37 -12.32
CA SER A 333 -29.07 15.64 -11.59
C SER A 333 -29.37 15.51 -10.09
N LYS A 334 -30.09 14.46 -9.65
CA LYS A 334 -30.39 14.19 -8.24
C LYS A 334 -29.30 13.42 -7.50
N THR A 335 -28.49 12.61 -8.19
CA THR A 335 -27.37 11.88 -7.58
C THR A 335 -26.10 12.72 -7.56
N GLY A 336 -25.87 13.49 -8.63
CA GLY A 336 -24.53 13.99 -8.89
C GLY A 336 -23.57 12.86 -9.25
N ASP A 337 -22.27 13.11 -9.08
CA ASP A 337 -21.21 12.14 -9.34
C ASP A 337 -21.00 11.14 -8.17
N VAL A 338 -20.29 10.04 -8.41
CA VAL A 338 -19.94 9.02 -7.40
C VAL A 338 -18.77 9.50 -6.55
N VAL A 339 -18.88 9.34 -5.23
CA VAL A 339 -17.83 9.66 -4.25
C VAL A 339 -16.85 8.50 -4.09
N GLY A 340 -17.37 7.27 -3.97
CA GLY A 340 -16.55 6.10 -3.75
C GLY A 340 -17.35 4.80 -3.72
N VAL A 341 -16.61 3.72 -3.48
CA VAL A 341 -17.15 2.38 -3.26
C VAL A 341 -16.44 1.74 -2.07
N VAL A 342 -17.20 1.04 -1.22
CA VAL A 342 -16.66 0.22 -0.13
C VAL A 342 -17.31 -1.15 -0.15
N ALA A 343 -16.59 -2.17 0.30
CA ALA A 343 -17.19 -3.47 0.64
C ALA A 343 -18.06 -3.30 1.90
N VAL A 344 -19.21 -3.94 1.91
CA VAL A 344 -20.14 -3.98 3.04
C VAL A 344 -19.66 -5.05 4.02
N GLU A 345 -19.57 -4.69 5.29
CA GLU A 345 -19.22 -5.60 6.38
C GLU A 345 -20.29 -5.43 7.47
N GLU A 346 -20.76 -6.52 8.06
CA GLU A 346 -21.89 -6.51 9.01
C GLU A 346 -21.56 -5.77 10.31
N ASP A 347 -20.29 -5.77 10.71
CA ASP A 347 -19.78 -5.16 11.94
C ASP A 347 -19.34 -3.69 11.77
N LYS A 348 -19.58 -3.09 10.58
CA LYS A 348 -19.14 -1.73 10.26
C LYS A 348 -20.28 -0.83 9.81
N ASP A 349 -20.19 0.43 10.23
CA ASP A 349 -21.03 1.52 9.76
C ASP A 349 -20.32 2.31 8.66
N LEU A 350 -21.11 2.92 7.78
CA LEU A 350 -20.63 3.89 6.80
C LEU A 350 -20.56 5.27 7.47
N MET A 351 -19.39 5.90 7.44
CA MET A 351 -19.20 7.30 7.81
C MET A 351 -19.08 8.16 6.55
N CYS A 352 -19.85 9.24 6.48
CA CYS A 352 -19.83 10.19 5.38
C CYS A 352 -19.41 11.56 5.89
N LEU A 353 -18.47 12.21 5.20
CA LEU A 353 -18.08 13.59 5.46
C LEU A 353 -18.64 14.50 4.36
N THR A 354 -19.32 15.57 4.76
CA THR A 354 -19.84 16.57 3.82
C THR A 354 -18.87 17.75 3.62
N SER A 355 -19.06 18.54 2.57
CA SER A 355 -18.19 19.68 2.25
C SER A 355 -18.26 20.80 3.29
N VAL A 356 -19.34 20.85 4.06
CA VAL A 356 -19.52 21.78 5.20
C VAL A 356 -18.91 21.21 6.50
N GLY A 357 -18.35 20.00 6.47
CA GLY A 357 -17.71 19.36 7.62
C GLY A 357 -18.66 18.56 8.49
N LYS A 358 -19.91 18.29 8.06
CA LYS A 358 -20.82 17.43 8.82
C LYS A 358 -20.39 15.97 8.64
N MET A 359 -20.31 15.23 9.74
CA MET A 359 -20.09 13.79 9.72
C MET A 359 -21.38 13.05 10.00
N ILE A 360 -21.71 12.10 9.14
CA ILE A 360 -22.98 11.38 9.17
C ILE A 360 -22.68 9.88 9.15
N ARG A 361 -23.06 9.21 10.24
CA ARG A 361 -22.95 7.75 10.40
C ARG A 361 -24.24 7.08 9.94
N VAL A 362 -24.10 6.01 9.15
CA VAL A 362 -25.22 5.21 8.66
C VAL A 362 -24.88 3.73 8.76
N ASP A 363 -25.79 2.95 9.35
CA ASP A 363 -25.68 1.50 9.38
C ASP A 363 -25.77 0.93 7.95
N MET A 364 -24.74 0.22 7.52
CA MET A 364 -24.65 -0.32 6.16
C MET A 364 -25.79 -1.30 5.87
N GLU A 365 -26.26 -2.04 6.87
CA GLU A 365 -27.32 -3.04 6.71
C GLU A 365 -28.69 -2.41 6.44
N THR A 366 -28.89 -1.16 6.87
CA THR A 366 -30.14 -0.43 6.62
C THR A 366 -30.24 0.10 5.18
N ILE A 367 -29.10 0.18 4.48
CA ILE A 367 -29.05 0.69 3.11
C ILE A 367 -29.63 -0.35 2.16
N ARG A 368 -30.55 0.09 1.30
CA ARG A 368 -31.28 -0.81 0.40
C ARG A 368 -30.35 -1.54 -0.58
N LYS A 369 -30.54 -2.85 -0.71
CA LYS A 369 -30.00 -3.65 -1.80
C LYS A 369 -30.76 -3.35 -3.10
N ALA A 370 -30.02 -3.02 -4.16
CA ALA A 370 -30.60 -2.72 -5.45
C ALA A 370 -29.66 -3.14 -6.58
N GLY A 371 -30.25 -3.46 -7.73
CA GLY A 371 -29.51 -3.84 -8.93
C GLY A 371 -28.57 -2.74 -9.41
N ARG A 372 -27.64 -3.15 -10.28
CA ARG A 372 -26.57 -2.30 -10.78
C ARG A 372 -27.06 -1.00 -11.45
N ASN A 373 -27.98 -1.07 -12.42
CA ASN A 373 -28.42 0.10 -13.20
C ASN A 373 -29.54 0.93 -12.52
N THR A 374 -29.32 1.30 -11.26
CA THR A 374 -30.24 2.13 -10.45
C THR A 374 -29.51 3.30 -9.80
N SER A 375 -30.23 4.34 -9.39
CA SER A 375 -29.65 5.50 -8.69
C SER A 375 -29.49 5.28 -7.18
N GLY A 376 -30.07 4.20 -6.63
CA GLY A 376 -30.10 3.94 -5.20
C GLY A 376 -31.17 4.73 -4.44
N VAL A 377 -31.06 4.69 -3.11
CA VAL A 377 -31.95 5.37 -2.18
C VAL A 377 -31.19 6.47 -1.44
N LYS A 378 -31.91 7.36 -0.75
CA LYS A 378 -31.27 8.36 0.08
C LYS A 378 -30.63 7.67 1.29
N VAL A 379 -29.31 7.77 1.39
CA VAL A 379 -28.50 7.29 2.52
C VAL A 379 -28.18 8.45 3.44
N VAL A 380 -27.82 9.59 2.84
CA VAL A 380 -27.48 10.82 3.55
C VAL A 380 -28.37 11.95 3.06
N THR A 381 -28.92 12.74 4.00
CA THR A 381 -29.61 13.98 3.64
C THR A 381 -28.62 15.12 3.62
N VAL A 382 -28.30 15.62 2.43
CA VAL A 382 -27.50 16.83 2.24
C VAL A 382 -28.41 18.03 1.96
N GLU A 383 -28.07 19.18 2.55
CA GLU A 383 -28.79 20.44 2.33
C GLU A 383 -28.47 21.03 0.93
N LYS A 384 -29.20 22.08 0.53
CA LYS A 384 -28.97 22.73 -0.77
C LYS A 384 -27.56 23.34 -0.81
N LYS A 385 -26.72 22.83 -1.72
CA LYS A 385 -25.28 23.13 -1.99
C LYS A 385 -24.27 22.33 -1.16
N ASP A 386 -24.71 21.59 -0.14
CA ASP A 386 -23.84 20.65 0.55
C ASP A 386 -23.69 19.36 -0.27
N ILE A 387 -22.51 18.74 -0.22
CA ILE A 387 -22.22 17.50 -0.93
C ILE A 387 -21.38 16.59 -0.04
N VAL A 388 -21.53 15.29 -0.21
CA VAL A 388 -20.63 14.30 0.38
C VAL A 388 -19.30 14.35 -0.37
N VAL A 389 -18.20 14.57 0.37
CA VAL A 389 -16.84 14.68 -0.18
C VAL A 389 -16.00 13.44 0.08
N SER A 390 -16.30 12.70 1.16
CA SER A 390 -15.57 11.50 1.53
C SER A 390 -16.50 10.49 2.19
N MET A 391 -16.14 9.21 2.06
CA MET A 391 -16.78 8.10 2.74
C MET A 391 -15.72 7.14 3.28
N ALA A 392 -15.95 6.61 4.47
CA ALA A 392 -15.09 5.64 5.11
C ALA A 392 -15.92 4.59 5.85
N LYS A 393 -15.31 3.43 6.10
CA LYS A 393 -15.88 2.44 7.01
C LYS A 393 -15.44 2.79 8.43
N CYS A 394 -16.31 2.61 9.41
CA CYS A 394 -15.97 2.76 10.82
C CYS A 394 -16.60 1.61 11.60
N GLN A 395 -16.08 1.32 12.80
CA GLN A 395 -16.69 0.29 13.63
C GLN A 395 -18.14 0.68 13.96
N LYS A 396 -19.04 -0.31 13.92
CA LYS A 396 -20.43 -0.13 14.33
C LYS A 396 -20.48 0.33 15.78
N GLU A 397 -21.28 1.36 16.03
CA GLU A 397 -21.53 1.80 17.40
C GLU A 397 -22.63 0.92 17.98
N GLU A 398 -22.37 0.28 19.13
CA GLU A 398 -23.42 -0.40 19.88
C GLU A 398 -24.46 0.66 20.29
N LYS A 399 -25.63 0.64 19.64
CA LYS A 399 -26.75 1.46 20.08
C LYS A 399 -27.09 1.04 21.52
N PRO A 400 -27.22 1.96 22.48
CA PRO A 400 -27.93 1.63 23.70
C PRO A 400 -29.33 1.17 23.28
N GLU A 401 -29.73 -0.02 23.73
CA GLU A 401 -31.13 -0.42 23.65
C GLU A 401 -31.94 0.62 24.41
N ASP A 402 -32.72 1.43 23.68
CA ASP A 402 -33.74 2.29 24.27
C ASP A 402 -34.77 1.37 24.94
N GLU A 403 -34.67 1.20 26.25
CA GLU A 403 -35.78 0.77 27.09
C GLU A 403 -36.87 1.85 27.00
N ASN A 404 -37.72 1.76 25.99
CA ASN A 404 -38.98 2.48 25.96
C ASN A 404 -40.07 1.53 25.48
N SER A 405 -40.42 0.57 26.34
CA SER A 405 -41.68 -0.17 26.27
C SER A 405 -42.66 0.43 27.27
N GLU A 406 -43.56 1.25 26.73
CA GLU A 406 -44.97 1.37 27.12
C GLU A 406 -45.29 1.61 28.61
N SER A 407 -45.43 2.89 28.97
CA SER A 407 -46.34 3.31 30.03
C SER A 407 -47.43 4.22 29.44
N GLU A 408 -48.42 3.60 28.80
CA GLU A 408 -49.72 4.21 28.53
C GLU A 408 -50.81 3.19 28.87
N ASP A 409 -51.18 3.10 30.14
CA ASP A 409 -52.51 2.65 30.53
C ASP A 409 -53.32 3.91 30.84
N GLU A 410 -54.06 4.37 29.83
CA GLU A 410 -55.17 5.30 29.98
C GLU A 410 -56.24 4.65 30.86
N THR A 411 -56.36 5.09 32.11
CA THR A 411 -57.64 5.00 32.83
C THR A 411 -58.31 6.38 32.80
N THR A 412 -59.37 6.44 32.01
CA THR A 412 -60.32 7.55 31.91
C THR A 412 -60.96 7.85 33.27
N PRO A 413 -61.19 9.12 33.63
CA PRO A 413 -62.05 9.47 34.75
C PRO A 413 -63.51 9.43 34.30
N SER A 414 -64.30 8.51 34.87
CA SER A 414 -65.76 8.56 34.78
C SER A 414 -66.31 9.34 35.98
N ASP A 415 -66.66 10.61 35.75
CA ASP A 415 -67.62 11.33 36.58
C ASP A 415 -68.98 10.64 36.47
N THR A 416 -69.50 10.12 37.58
CA THR A 416 -70.94 10.09 37.83
C THR A 416 -71.22 10.38 39.29
N ASP A 417 -72.03 11.41 39.45
CA ASP A 417 -72.49 12.02 40.68
C ASP A 417 -73.22 11.07 41.66
N ASN A 418 -73.13 11.49 42.93
CA ASN A 418 -74.17 11.48 43.96
C ASN A 418 -74.41 10.25 44.87
N LYS A 419 -74.21 10.52 46.16
CA LYS A 419 -75.19 10.51 47.27
C LYS A 419 -75.11 9.41 48.36
N LEU A 420 -75.04 9.94 49.60
CA LEU A 420 -75.40 9.38 50.93
C LEU A 420 -74.62 8.12 51.37
N GLY A 421 -74.08 8.00 52.58
CA GLY A 421 -74.40 8.61 53.87
C GLY A 421 -74.77 7.48 54.84
N LEU A 422 -74.03 7.38 55.97
CA LEU A 422 -74.29 6.52 57.16
C LEU A 422 -74.13 5.01 56.86
N GLU A 423 -73.49 4.15 57.67
CA GLU A 423 -73.21 4.08 59.11
C GLU A 423 -71.86 3.36 59.33
#